data_AF-A0A7V7D200-F1
#
_entry.id   AF-A0A7V7D200-F1
#
_cell.length_a   1.000
_cell.length_b   1.000
_cell.length_c   1.000
_cell.angle_alpha   90.00
_cell.angle_beta   90.00
_cell.angle_gamma   90.00
#
_symmetry.space_group_name_H-M   'P 1'
#
loop_
_entity.id
_entity.type
_entity.pdbx_description
1 polymer ?
#
loop_
_entity_poly.entity_id
_entity_poly.type
_entity_poly.pdbx_seq_one_letter_code
_entity_poly.pdbx_strand_id
1 'polypeptide(L)'
;MDYEYLFEPYEELVVKADNAFDRIAGEFPESMKCKRHCSDCCHAVFGLFLIEAVFLKRDFDELGEEEKKAALRRAVEADKDLDKIERTLKE
;
A
#
# COMPACT_ATOMS: atom_id res chain seq x y z
N MET A 1 -9.04 20.57 7.52
CA MET A 1 -10.29 20.06 6.91
C MET A 1 -10.52 18.72 7.58
N ASP A 2 -11.66 18.56 8.24
CA ASP A 2 -11.97 17.37 9.03
C ASP A 2 -12.52 16.28 8.10
N TYR A 3 -11.76 15.20 7.95
CA TYR A 3 -12.09 14.05 7.12
C TYR A 3 -12.19 12.77 7.95
N GLU A 4 -12.21 12.88 9.28
CA GLU A 4 -12.17 11.72 10.19
C GLU A 4 -13.37 10.80 9.98
N TYR A 5 -14.51 11.36 9.54
CA TYR A 5 -15.72 10.60 9.19
C TYR A 5 -15.53 9.62 8.02
N LEU A 6 -14.49 9.78 7.19
CA LEU A 6 -14.19 8.86 6.08
C LEU A 6 -13.38 7.63 6.54
N PHE A 7 -12.82 7.66 7.74
CA PHE A 7 -11.93 6.60 8.21
C PHE A 7 -12.68 5.34 8.58
N GLU A 8 -13.72 5.43 9.40
CA GLU A 8 -14.50 4.27 9.84
C GLU A 8 -15.09 3.45 8.66
N PRO A 9 -15.74 4.06 7.65
CA PRO A 9 -16.21 3.30 6.48
C PRO A 9 -15.10 2.63 5.68
N TYR A 10 -13.92 3.26 5.58
CA TYR A 10 -12.78 2.67 4.88
C TYR A 10 -12.17 1.50 5.68
N GLU A 11 -12.04 1.64 6.99
CA GLU A 11 -11.59 0.56 7.88
C GLU A 11 -12.51 -0.66 7.80
N GLU A 12 -13.83 -0.46 7.75
CA GLU A 12 -14.77 -1.56 7.52
C GLU A 12 -14.54 -2.28 6.19
N LEU A 13 -14.20 -1.54 5.12
CA LEU A 13 -13.90 -2.12 3.81
C LEU A 13 -12.60 -2.93 3.85
N VAL A 14 -11.57 -2.41 4.52
CA VAL A 14 -10.29 -3.12 4.73
C VAL A 14 -10.54 -4.43 5.49
N VAL A 15 -11.29 -4.39 6.59
CA VAL A 15 -11.64 -5.59 7.36
C VAL A 15 -12.41 -6.61 6.53
N LYS A 16 -13.34 -6.16 5.67
CA LYS A 16 -14.07 -7.06 4.75
C LYS A 16 -13.11 -7.71 3.73
N ALA A 17 -12.14 -6.96 3.21
CA ALA A 17 -11.14 -7.47 2.29
C ALA A 17 -10.23 -8.52 2.96
N ASP A 18 -9.75 -8.24 4.17
CA ASP A 18 -8.91 -9.17 4.95
C ASP A 18 -9.66 -10.46 5.28
N ASN A 19 -10.91 -10.36 5.75
CA ASN A 19 -11.74 -11.54 6.02
C ASN A 19 -11.98 -12.38 4.76
N ALA A 20 -12.19 -11.74 3.61
CA ALA A 20 -12.36 -12.45 2.34
C ALA A 20 -11.05 -13.16 1.93
N PHE A 21 -9.91 -12.51 2.12
CA PHE A 21 -8.60 -13.09 1.85
C PHE A 21 -8.32 -14.30 2.75
N ASP A 22 -8.51 -14.17 4.06
CA ASP A 22 -8.29 -15.23 5.04
C ASP A 22 -9.19 -16.44 4.78
N ARG A 23 -10.46 -16.20 4.43
CA ARG A 23 -11.39 -17.25 4.03
C ARG A 23 -10.88 -18.03 2.81
N ILE A 24 -10.46 -17.32 1.76
CA ILE A 24 -9.94 -17.96 0.54
C ILE A 24 -8.61 -18.67 0.82
N ALA A 25 -7.74 -18.09 1.66
CA ALA A 25 -6.49 -18.71 2.09
C ALA A 25 -6.72 -20.04 2.81
N GLY A 26 -7.75 -20.11 3.67
CA GLY A 26 -8.13 -21.31 4.39
C GLY A 26 -8.83 -22.36 3.52
N GLU A 27 -9.74 -21.95 2.63
CA GLU A 27 -10.50 -22.85 1.76
C GLU A 27 -9.65 -23.42 0.60
N PHE A 28 -8.72 -22.63 0.06
CA PHE A 28 -7.95 -22.98 -1.14
C PHE A 28 -6.43 -22.76 -0.97
N PRO A 29 -5.79 -23.38 0.02
CA PRO A 29 -4.38 -23.14 0.33
C PRO A 29 -3.44 -23.52 -0.83
N GLU A 30 -3.74 -24.57 -1.58
CA GLU A 30 -2.91 -25.00 -2.72
C GLU A 30 -3.01 -24.07 -3.94
N SER A 31 -4.09 -23.29 -4.04
CA SER A 31 -4.28 -22.31 -5.12
C SER A 31 -3.70 -20.93 -4.77
N MET A 32 -3.35 -20.72 -3.50
CA MET A 32 -2.82 -19.46 -2.98
C MET A 32 -1.28 -19.49 -2.99
N LYS A 33 -0.70 -18.79 -3.97
CA LYS A 33 0.76 -18.57 -4.02
C LYS A 33 1.22 -17.44 -3.11
N CYS A 34 0.30 -16.55 -2.72
CA CYS A 34 0.56 -15.46 -1.80
C CYS A 34 0.94 -16.00 -0.42
N LYS A 35 2.04 -15.52 0.14
CA LYS A 35 2.54 -15.89 1.47
C LYS A 35 3.21 -14.67 2.08
N ARG A 36 3.42 -14.66 3.40
CA ARG A 36 4.20 -13.59 4.04
C ARG A 36 5.57 -13.47 3.35
N HIS A 37 5.93 -12.24 2.98
CA HIS A 37 7.11 -11.90 2.20
C HIS A 37 7.11 -12.42 0.74
N CYS A 38 5.96 -12.80 0.16
CA CYS A 38 5.88 -12.87 -1.29
C CYS A 38 6.02 -11.47 -1.88
N SER A 39 6.79 -11.33 -2.95
CA SER A 39 7.13 -10.04 -3.54
C SER A 39 6.42 -9.78 -4.86
N ASP A 40 5.62 -10.74 -5.34
CA ASP A 40 4.95 -10.70 -6.65
C ASP A 40 3.92 -9.56 -6.76
N CYS A 41 3.14 -9.32 -5.69
CA CYS A 41 2.21 -8.18 -5.64
C CYS A 41 2.83 -6.95 -4.95
N CYS A 42 3.71 -7.12 -3.96
CA CYS A 42 4.24 -6.01 -3.16
C CYS A 42 5.16 -5.05 -3.95
N HIS A 43 5.70 -5.46 -5.09
CA HIS A 43 6.46 -4.60 -6.00
C HIS A 43 5.66 -4.10 -7.20
N ALA A 44 4.38 -4.46 -7.30
CA ALA A 44 3.54 -3.92 -8.36
C ALA A 44 3.24 -2.43 -8.07
N VAL A 45 3.21 -1.65 -9.15
CA VAL A 45 2.92 -0.22 -9.09
C VAL A 45 1.40 -0.06 -9.06
N PHE A 46 0.87 0.39 -7.93
CA PHE A 46 -0.56 0.66 -7.75
C PHE A 46 -0.80 2.15 -7.58
N GLY A 47 -1.89 2.63 -8.19
CA GLY A 47 -2.45 3.92 -7.82
C GLY A 47 -3.10 3.82 -6.45
N LEU A 48 -2.97 4.88 -5.64
CA LEU A 48 -3.69 5.02 -4.38
C LEU A 48 -4.99 5.79 -4.63
N PHE A 49 -6.07 5.36 -3.99
CA PHE A 49 -7.26 6.20 -3.88
C PHE A 49 -6.98 7.36 -2.92
N LEU A 50 -7.74 8.45 -3.06
CA LEU A 50 -7.55 9.64 -2.23
C LEU A 50 -7.65 9.34 -0.74
N ILE A 51 -8.61 8.50 -0.33
CA ILE A 51 -8.79 8.12 1.07
C ILE A 51 -7.55 7.41 1.62
N GLU A 52 -6.92 6.53 0.84
CA GLU A 52 -5.72 5.78 1.23
C GLU A 52 -4.52 6.72 1.38
N ALA A 53 -4.39 7.71 0.49
CA ALA A 53 -3.38 8.75 0.60
C ALA A 53 -3.55 9.59 1.88
N VAL A 54 -4.79 9.87 2.30
CA VAL A 54 -5.08 10.58 3.57
C VAL A 54 -4.67 9.73 4.78
N PHE A 55 -4.98 8.43 4.80
CA PHE A 55 -4.53 7.51 5.84
C PHE A 55 -3.01 7.45 5.95
N LEU A 56 -2.33 7.23 4.81
CA LEU A 56 -0.86 7.21 4.76
C LEU A 56 -0.26 8.52 5.28
N LYS A 57 -0.86 9.67 4.96
CA LYS A 57 -0.39 10.97 5.44
C LYS A 57 -0.57 11.13 6.95
N ARG A 58 -1.73 10.74 7.49
CA ARG A 58 -2.01 10.76 8.94
C ARG A 58 -0.95 9.93 9.68
N ASP A 59 -0.78 8.68 9.28
CA ASP A 59 0.14 7.76 9.95
C ASP A 59 1.61 8.20 9.75
N PHE A 60 1.96 8.74 8.58
CA PHE A 60 3.27 9.32 8.33
C PHE A 60 3.57 10.53 9.24
N ASP A 61 2.57 11.34 9.55
CA ASP A 61 2.73 12.51 10.43
C ASP A 61 3.01 12.15 11.89
N GLU A 62 2.59 10.95 12.31
CA GLU A 62 2.86 10.41 13.64
C GLU A 62 4.28 9.84 13.80
N LEU A 63 5.00 9.61 12.69
CA LEU A 63 6.36 9.09 12.71
C LEU A 63 7.37 10.10 13.31
N GLY A 64 8.45 9.56 13.89
CA GLY A 64 9.59 10.36 14.33
C GLY A 64 10.33 11.01 13.15
N GLU A 65 11.03 12.11 13.40
CA GLU A 65 11.76 12.87 12.36
C GLU A 65 12.75 12.02 11.55
N GLU A 66 13.48 11.11 12.20
CA GLU A 66 14.43 10.23 11.51
C GLU A 66 13.74 9.19 10.64
N GLU A 67 12.58 8.67 11.08
CA GLU A 67 11.75 7.74 10.31
C GLU A 67 11.14 8.42 9.10
N LYS A 68 10.62 9.65 9.26
CA LYS A 68 10.12 10.49 8.17
C LYS A 68 11.20 10.73 7.12
N LYS A 69 12.41 11.14 7.54
CA LYS A 69 13.55 11.33 6.62
C LYS A 69 13.91 10.04 5.90
N ALA A 70 13.95 8.91 6.60
CA ALA A 70 14.26 7.61 5.99
C ALA A 70 13.19 7.18 4.97
N ALA A 71 11.91 7.38 5.28
CA ALA A 71 10.80 7.13 4.37
C ALA A 71 10.86 8.04 3.13
N LEU A 72 11.07 9.34 3.29
CA LEU A 72 11.21 10.28 2.16
C LEU A 72 12.40 9.95 1.26
N ARG A 73 13.54 9.55 1.83
CA ARG A 73 14.69 9.08 1.03
C ARG A 73 14.31 7.87 0.17
N ARG A 74 13.59 6.89 0.73
CA ARG A 74 13.12 5.72 -0.03
C ARG A 74 12.12 6.11 -1.12
N ALA A 75 11.24 7.07 -0.85
CA ALA A 75 10.29 7.58 -1.84
C ALA A 75 11.00 8.22 -3.04
N VAL A 76 12.02 9.05 -2.80
CA VAL A 76 12.82 9.68 -3.87
C VAL A 76 13.53 8.64 -4.74
N GLU A 77 14.06 7.56 -4.15
CA GLU A 77 14.67 6.49 -4.94
C GLU A 77 13.61 5.69 -5.73
N ALA A 78 12.46 5.42 -5.14
CA ALA A 78 11.35 4.75 -5.83
C ALA A 78 10.84 5.57 -7.04
N ASP A 79 10.73 6.90 -6.91
CA ASP A 79 10.35 7.79 -8.03
C ASP A 79 11.34 7.70 -9.19
N LYS A 80 12.65 7.67 -8.90
CA LYS A 80 13.68 7.50 -9.94
C LYS A 80 13.56 6.16 -10.65
N ASP A 81 13.22 5.10 -9.92
CA ASP A 81 13.07 3.78 -10.51
C ASP A 81 11.78 3.67 -11.34
N LEU A 82 10.70 4.31 -10.90
CA LEU A 82 9.48 4.46 -11.68
C LEU A 82 9.73 5.23 -13.00
N ASP A 83 10.44 6.36 -12.94
CA ASP A 83 10.82 7.13 -14.13
C ASP A 83 11.60 6.28 -15.15
N LYS A 84 12.50 5.41 -14.69
CA LYS A 84 13.26 4.50 -15.56
C LYS A 84 12.33 3.48 -16.22
N ILE A 85 11.45 2.85 -15.44
CA ILE A 85 10.49 1.86 -15.92
C ILE A 85 9.55 2.50 -16.97
N GLU A 86 9.03 3.70 -16.70
CA GLU A 86 8.17 4.43 -17.63
C GLU A 86 8.87 4.71 -18.97
N ARG A 87 10.16 5.09 -18.94
CA ARG A 87 10.95 5.28 -20.17
C ARG A 87 11.12 3.99 -20.96
N THR A 88 11.47 2.89 -20.30
CA THR A 88 11.64 1.58 -20.96
C THR A 88 10.34 1.05 -21.57
N LEU A 89 9.17 1.41 -21.03
CA LEU A 89 7.87 1.00 -21.58
C LEU A 89 7.40 1.84 -22.78
N LYS A 90 8.01 3.00 -23.02
CA LYS A 90 7.66 3.91 -24.13
C LYS A 90 8.50 3.71 -25.39
N GLU A 91 9.56 2.91 -25.31
CA GLU A 91 10.43 2.49 -26.41
C GLU A 91 9.95 1.17 -27.02
#